data_AF-A0A842W729-F1
#
_entry.id   AF-A0A842W729-F1
#
_cell.length_a   1.000
_cell.length_b   1.000
_cell.length_c   1.000
_cell.angle_alpha   90.00
_cell.angle_beta   90.00
_cell.angle_gamma   90.00
#
_symmetry.space_group_name_H-M   'P 1'
#
loop_
_entity.id
_entity.type
_entity.pdbx_description
1 polymer ?
#
loop_
_entity_poly.entity_id
_entity_poly.type
_entity_poly.pdbx_seq_one_letter_code
_entity_poly.pdbx_strand_id
1 'polypeptide(L)'
;MKYVNDKGREVASNYYEGILQLRNPSGEVIKFVKDAIKNEERVFTAKRNKVRNGFDYKLSSKKFLMDIGKRLQRKFGGEVKISSKLYGVSRETSKKIYRITVLFRLPNFKVGDTVKIPGRFVKVTRLGSRVFGVDVDTGKKISFDYDKVI
;
A
#
# COMPACT_ATOMS: atom_id res chain seq x y z
N MET A 1 13.43 -26.33 12.77
CA MET A 1 11.99 -26.03 12.96
C MET A 1 11.42 -25.50 11.64
N LYS A 2 10.54 -26.26 10.99
CA LYS A 2 9.92 -25.88 9.71
C LYS A 2 8.67 -25.05 9.96
N TYR A 3 8.44 -23.98 9.18
CA TYR A 3 7.27 -23.12 9.31
C TYR A 3 6.28 -23.42 8.20
N VAL A 4 4.99 -23.41 8.48
CA VAL A 4 3.92 -23.57 7.49
C VAL A 4 3.32 -22.21 7.19
N ASN A 5 3.23 -21.82 5.91
CA ASN A 5 2.63 -20.55 5.50
C ASN A 5 1.09 -20.64 5.39
N ASP A 6 0.44 -19.53 5.03
CA ASP A 6 -1.02 -19.44 4.82
C ASP A 6 -1.58 -20.32 3.69
N LYS A 7 -0.71 -21.02 2.94
CA LYS A 7 -1.04 -21.98 1.89
C LYS A 7 -0.68 -23.42 2.23
N GLY A 8 -0.33 -23.71 3.49
CA GLY A 8 0.00 -25.06 3.93
C GLY A 8 1.37 -25.57 3.45
N ARG A 9 2.24 -24.70 2.91
CA ARG A 9 3.56 -25.09 2.40
C ARG A 9 4.65 -24.89 3.46
N GLU A 10 5.56 -25.86 3.58
CA GLU A 10 6.77 -25.72 4.39
C GLU A 10 7.68 -24.63 3.78
N VAL A 11 8.07 -23.66 4.60
CA VAL A 11 8.96 -22.57 4.20
C VAL A 11 10.14 -22.46 5.16
N ALA A 12 11.31 -22.13 4.60
CA ALA A 12 12.46 -21.69 5.38
C ALA A 12 12.06 -20.46 6.21
N SER A 13 12.54 -20.40 7.46
CA SER A 13 12.03 -19.51 8.52
C SER A 13 11.64 -18.11 8.03
N ASN A 14 10.37 -17.73 8.21
CA ASN A 14 9.88 -16.35 8.10
C ASN A 14 10.29 -15.58 6.81
N TYR A 15 10.61 -16.27 5.69
CA TYR A 15 11.06 -15.61 4.46
C TYR A 15 10.00 -14.66 3.90
N TYR A 16 10.43 -13.44 3.55
CA TYR A 16 9.60 -12.47 2.84
C TYR A 16 10.46 -11.52 2.01
N GLU A 17 9.90 -11.03 0.90
CA GLU A 17 10.53 -10.09 -0.01
C GLU A 17 10.08 -8.65 0.25
N GLY A 18 8.94 -8.46 0.89
CA GLY A 18 8.52 -7.13 1.33
C GLY A 18 7.26 -7.10 2.18
N ILE A 19 6.84 -5.89 2.50
CA ILE A 19 5.73 -5.62 3.42
C ILE A 19 4.67 -4.79 2.68
N LEU A 20 3.42 -5.26 2.67
CA LEU A 20 2.27 -4.43 2.34
C LEU A 20 1.72 -3.82 3.62
N GLN A 21 1.78 -2.51 3.73
CA GLN A 21 1.28 -1.76 4.87
C GLN A 21 -0.04 -1.09 4.47
N LEU A 22 -1.14 -1.52 5.07
CA LEU A 22 -2.45 -0.89 4.90
C LEU A 22 -2.68 0.07 6.08
N ARG A 23 -3.02 1.33 5.79
CA ARG A 23 -3.34 2.35 6.79
C ARG A 23 -4.72 2.94 6.53
N ASN A 24 -5.51 3.02 7.58
CA ASN A 24 -6.94 3.33 7.56
C ASN A 24 -7.74 2.49 6.53
N PRO A 25 -7.48 1.17 6.37
CA PRO A 25 -8.16 0.42 5.32
C PRO A 25 -9.65 0.23 5.65
N SER A 26 -10.50 0.37 4.63
CA SER A 26 -11.89 -0.07 4.73
C SER A 26 -11.99 -1.60 4.75
N GLY A 27 -13.15 -2.13 5.15
CA GLY A 27 -13.43 -3.57 5.07
C GLY A 27 -13.27 -4.11 3.66
N GLU A 28 -13.67 -3.35 2.64
CA GLU A 28 -13.52 -3.72 1.23
C GLU A 28 -12.05 -3.79 0.79
N VAL A 29 -11.20 -2.84 1.23
CA VAL A 29 -9.75 -2.89 0.97
C VAL A 29 -9.13 -4.15 1.57
N ILE A 30 -9.50 -4.50 2.81
CA ILE A 30 -8.99 -5.70 3.48
C ILE A 30 -9.42 -6.95 2.71
N LYS A 31 -10.70 -7.04 2.30
CA LYS A 31 -11.22 -8.16 1.51
C LYS A 31 -10.49 -8.28 0.17
N PHE A 32 -10.35 -7.18 -0.56
CA PHE A 32 -9.65 -7.14 -1.85
C PHE A 32 -8.21 -7.66 -1.74
N VAL A 33 -7.47 -7.26 -0.71
CA VAL A 33 -6.09 -7.75 -0.50
C VAL A 33 -6.06 -9.24 -0.18
N LYS A 34 -6.95 -9.72 0.69
CA LYS A 34 -7.04 -11.14 1.03
C LYS A 34 -7.34 -11.99 -0.21
N ASP A 35 -8.33 -11.59 -1.01
CA ASP A 35 -8.73 -12.29 -2.21
C ASP A 35 -7.60 -12.29 -3.26
N ALA A 36 -6.91 -11.15 -3.42
CA ALA A 36 -5.77 -11.06 -4.33
C ALA A 36 -4.61 -11.97 -3.94
N ILE A 37 -4.30 -12.10 -2.64
CA ILE A 37 -3.26 -13.01 -2.14
C ILE A 37 -3.68 -14.47 -2.32
N LYS A 38 -4.95 -14.79 -2.01
CA LYS A 38 -5.50 -16.14 -2.15
C LYS A 38 -5.40 -16.62 -3.60
N ASN A 39 -5.76 -15.75 -4.55
CA ASN A 39 -5.79 -16.07 -5.98
C ASN A 39 -4.41 -16.10 -6.66
N GLU A 40 -3.35 -15.65 -6.00
CA GLU A 40 -2.00 -15.66 -6.57
C GLU A 40 -1.19 -16.86 -6.05
N GLU A 41 -1.23 -17.99 -6.74
CA GLU A 41 -0.67 -19.28 -6.31
C GLU A 41 0.80 -19.23 -5.85
N ARG A 42 1.60 -18.34 -6.44
CA ARG A 42 3.04 -18.22 -6.15
C ARG A 42 3.35 -17.28 -4.98
N VAL A 43 2.34 -16.62 -4.42
CA VAL A 43 2.49 -15.69 -3.29
C VAL A 43 1.93 -16.31 -2.02
N PHE A 44 2.65 -16.12 -0.91
CA PHE A 44 2.19 -16.49 0.43
C PHE A 44 2.45 -15.36 1.43
N THR A 45 1.66 -15.36 2.50
CA THR A 45 1.82 -14.46 3.64
C THR A 45 2.66 -15.15 4.71
N ALA A 46 3.88 -14.66 4.93
CA ALA A 46 4.74 -15.16 6.00
C ALA A 46 4.24 -14.74 7.39
N LYS A 47 3.72 -13.50 7.50
CA LYS A 47 3.13 -12.99 8.74
C LYS A 47 2.14 -11.87 8.45
N ARG A 48 1.04 -11.84 9.20
CA ARG A 48 0.09 -10.72 9.23
C ARG A 48 0.08 -10.11 10.63
N ASN A 49 0.35 -8.82 10.74
CA ASN A 49 0.31 -8.09 12.01
C ASN A 49 -0.81 -7.04 11.97
N LYS A 50 -1.61 -6.96 13.03
CA LYS A 50 -2.48 -5.81 13.28
C LYS A 50 -1.64 -4.67 13.88
N VAL A 51 -1.84 -3.45 13.40
CA VAL A 51 -1.26 -2.23 13.98
C VAL A 51 -2.37 -1.23 14.30
N ARG A 52 -2.06 -0.18 15.08
CA ARG A 52 -3.04 0.80 15.58
C ARG A 52 -4.04 1.27 14.52
N ASN A 53 -3.55 1.64 13.33
CA ASN A 53 -4.37 2.17 12.25
C ASN A 53 -4.43 1.26 11.01
N GLY A 54 -4.22 -0.05 11.14
CA GLY A 54 -4.30 -0.93 9.99
C GLY A 54 -3.61 -2.28 10.14
N PHE A 55 -2.94 -2.74 9.09
CA PHE A 55 -2.34 -4.07 9.00
C PHE A 55 -1.04 -4.06 8.21
N ASP A 56 -0.11 -4.94 8.59
CA ASP A 56 1.12 -5.22 7.84
C ASP A 56 1.12 -6.69 7.41
N TYR A 57 1.28 -6.92 6.10
CA TYR A 57 1.40 -8.25 5.50
C TYR A 57 2.82 -8.44 4.99
N LYS A 58 3.56 -9.40 5.56
CA LYS A 58 4.87 -9.84 5.04
C LYS A 58 4.63 -10.84 3.92
N LEU A 59 4.98 -10.47 2.70
CA LEU A 59 4.69 -11.25 1.49
C LEU A 59 5.95 -11.76 0.81
N SER A 60 5.82 -12.92 0.18
CA SER A 60 6.92 -13.64 -0.48
C SER A 60 7.32 -13.11 -1.86
N SER A 61 6.62 -12.11 -2.41
CA SER A 61 6.90 -11.60 -3.77
C SER A 61 6.91 -10.08 -3.84
N LYS A 62 8.06 -9.53 -4.24
CA LYS A 62 8.22 -8.11 -4.59
C LYS A 62 7.33 -7.70 -5.77
N LYS A 63 7.20 -8.55 -6.78
CA LYS A 63 6.38 -8.27 -7.98
C LYS A 63 4.91 -8.08 -7.59
N PHE A 64 4.37 -9.00 -6.80
CA PHE A 64 3.00 -8.91 -6.32
C PHE A 64 2.75 -7.67 -5.46
N LEU A 65 3.69 -7.33 -4.57
CA LEU A 65 3.61 -6.11 -3.74
C LEU A 65 3.47 -4.84 -4.58
N MET A 66 4.27 -4.71 -5.64
CA MET A 66 4.19 -3.57 -6.56
C MET A 66 2.87 -3.53 -7.32
N ASP A 67 2.39 -4.69 -7.77
CA ASP A 67 1.11 -4.81 -8.49
C ASP A 67 -0.08 -4.47 -7.59
N ILE A 68 -0.17 -5.10 -6.41
CA ILE A 68 -1.30 -4.91 -5.51
C ILE A 68 -1.40 -3.47 -5.02
N GLY A 69 -0.27 -2.79 -4.79
CA GLY A 69 -0.25 -1.35 -4.47
C GLY A 69 -0.89 -0.50 -5.57
N LYS A 70 -0.53 -0.73 -6.83
CA LYS A 70 -1.12 -0.02 -7.98
C LYS A 70 -2.61 -0.35 -8.14
N ARG A 71 -3.01 -1.60 -7.96
CA ARG A 71 -4.41 -2.03 -8.04
C ARG A 71 -5.27 -1.40 -6.95
N LEU A 72 -4.75 -1.34 -5.72
CA LEU A 72 -5.40 -0.66 -4.61
C LEU A 72 -5.64 0.81 -4.94
N GLN A 73 -4.61 1.51 -5.40
CA GLN A 73 -4.72 2.93 -5.75
C GLN A 73 -5.70 3.18 -6.91
N ARG A 74 -5.67 2.33 -7.94
CA ARG A 74 -6.61 2.45 -9.07
C ARG A 74 -8.06 2.23 -8.64
N LYS A 75 -8.31 1.25 -7.76
CA LYS A 75 -9.66 0.88 -7.35
C LYS A 75 -10.23 1.82 -6.27
N PHE A 76 -9.41 2.23 -5.31
CA PHE A 76 -9.88 2.90 -4.09
C PHE A 76 -9.37 4.34 -3.95
N GLY A 77 -8.56 4.83 -4.89
CA GLY A 77 -7.76 6.04 -4.66
C GLY A 77 -6.76 5.82 -3.52
N GLY A 78 -6.37 6.89 -2.84
CA GLY A 78 -5.43 6.84 -1.72
C GLY A 78 -3.96 6.96 -2.10
N GLU A 79 -3.16 7.13 -1.07
CA GLU A 79 -1.72 7.31 -1.18
C GLU A 79 -1.02 5.96 -1.30
N VAL A 80 -0.10 5.85 -2.27
CA VAL A 80 0.85 4.74 -2.34
C VAL A 80 2.27 5.29 -2.22
N LYS A 81 3.02 4.79 -1.24
CA LYS A 81 4.46 5.07 -1.08
C LYS A 81 5.24 3.76 -1.11
N ILE A 82 6.33 3.75 -1.87
CA ILE A 82 7.18 2.57 -2.04
C ILE A 82 8.58 2.91 -1.57
N SER A 83 9.12 2.12 -0.67
CA SER A 83 10.50 2.23 -0.21
C SER A 83 11.23 0.90 -0.32
N SER A 84 12.55 0.94 -0.36
CA SER A 84 13.38 -0.26 -0.39
C SER A 84 14.52 -0.17 0.60
N LYS A 85 14.92 -1.31 1.17
CA LYS A 85 16.05 -1.42 2.08
C LYS A 85 16.93 -2.58 1.64
N LEU A 86 18.25 -2.37 1.65
CA LEU A 86 19.22 -3.46 1.43
C LEU A 86 19.05 -4.48 2.56
N TYR A 87 18.75 -5.72 2.19
CA TYR A 87 18.64 -6.84 3.12
C TYR A 87 19.94 -7.61 3.23
N GLY A 88 20.67 -7.76 2.13
CA GLY A 88 21.95 -8.46 2.11
C GLY A 88 22.51 -8.59 0.70
N VAL A 89 23.44 -9.51 0.54
CA VAL A 89 24.08 -9.84 -0.75
C VAL A 89 23.94 -11.34 -0.97
N SER A 90 23.54 -11.75 -2.17
CA SER A 90 23.50 -13.15 -2.59
C SER A 90 24.92 -13.71 -2.55
N ARG A 91 25.14 -14.78 -1.78
CA ARG A 91 26.46 -15.43 -1.69
C ARG A 91 26.89 -16.11 -3.00
N GLU A 92 25.92 -16.49 -3.83
CA GLU A 92 26.16 -17.16 -5.12
C GLU A 92 26.44 -16.18 -6.25
N THR A 93 25.69 -15.06 -6.30
CA THR A 93 25.75 -14.13 -7.45
C THR A 93 26.40 -12.79 -7.12
N SER A 94 26.77 -12.55 -5.85
CA SER A 94 27.24 -11.27 -5.33
C SER A 94 26.29 -10.09 -5.57
N LYS A 95 25.03 -10.34 -5.96
CA LYS A 95 24.01 -9.31 -6.20
C LYS A 95 23.37 -8.85 -4.88
N LYS A 96 23.13 -7.54 -4.77
CA LYS A 96 22.41 -6.94 -3.64
C LYS A 96 20.94 -7.38 -3.63
N ILE A 97 20.48 -7.88 -2.48
CA ILE A 97 19.09 -8.31 -2.24
C ILE A 97 18.39 -7.19 -1.47
N TYR A 98 17.28 -6.68 -2.01
CA TYR A 98 16.50 -5.62 -1.40
C TYR A 98 15.13 -6.14 -0.97
N ARG A 99 14.68 -5.72 0.22
CA ARG A 99 13.28 -5.84 0.64
C ARG A 99 12.55 -4.53 0.37
N ILE A 100 11.28 -4.62 -0.03
CA ILE A 100 10.45 -3.42 -0.27
C ILE A 100 9.37 -3.25 0.79
N THR A 101 8.93 -2.02 0.97
CA THR A 101 7.69 -1.69 1.69
C THR A 101 6.77 -0.95 0.74
N VAL A 102 5.54 -1.44 0.60
CA VAL A 102 4.46 -0.77 -0.14
C VAL A 102 3.45 -0.32 0.89
N LEU A 103 3.42 0.98 1.14
CA LEU A 103 2.42 1.63 1.97
C LEU A 103 1.23 2.01 1.11
N PHE A 104 0.03 1.61 1.53
CA PHE A 104 -1.24 2.09 1.03
C PHE A 104 -2.01 2.77 2.17
N ARG A 105 -2.42 4.03 1.98
CA ARG A 105 -3.17 4.80 2.97
C ARG A 105 -4.43 5.37 2.34
N LEU A 106 -5.58 5.06 2.93
CA LEU A 106 -6.80 5.81 2.64
C LEU A 106 -6.80 7.15 3.39
N PRO A 107 -7.19 8.25 2.73
CA PRO A 107 -7.39 9.54 3.40
C PRO A 107 -8.54 9.46 4.41
N ASN A 108 -8.56 10.40 5.34
CA ASN A 108 -9.68 10.64 6.27
C ASN A 108 -10.75 11.59 5.71
N PHE A 109 -10.68 11.91 4.42
CA PHE A 109 -11.63 12.74 3.69
C PHE A 109 -12.12 12.00 2.43
N LYS A 110 -13.26 12.44 1.90
CA LYS A 110 -13.92 11.85 0.73
C LYS A 110 -14.20 12.92 -0.34
N VAL A 111 -14.67 12.48 -1.49
CA VAL A 111 -15.20 13.37 -2.53
C VAL A 111 -16.37 14.18 -1.96
N GLY A 112 -16.38 15.48 -2.24
CA GLY A 112 -17.35 16.44 -1.70
C GLY A 112 -16.82 17.25 -0.51
N ASP A 113 -15.85 16.72 0.24
CA ASP A 113 -15.25 17.43 1.38
C ASP A 113 -14.37 18.60 0.91
N THR A 114 -14.26 19.62 1.75
CA THR A 114 -13.27 20.69 1.58
C THR A 114 -12.06 20.40 2.45
N VAL A 115 -10.87 20.31 1.85
CA VAL A 115 -9.62 20.06 2.55
C VAL A 115 -8.71 21.29 2.52
N LYS A 116 -7.93 21.48 3.58
CA LYS A 116 -6.91 22.54 3.65
C LYS A 116 -5.59 22.01 3.10
N ILE A 117 -4.97 22.77 2.21
CA ILE A 117 -3.59 22.57 1.78
C ILE A 117 -2.83 23.90 1.97
N PRO A 118 -1.48 23.94 1.85
CA PRO A 118 -0.73 25.19 2.01
C PRO A 118 -1.31 26.34 1.17
N GLY A 119 -1.78 27.38 1.87
CA GLY A 119 -2.26 28.63 1.29
C GLY A 119 -3.66 28.62 0.66
N ARG A 120 -4.43 27.53 0.73
CA ARG A 120 -5.79 27.48 0.13
C ARG A 120 -6.67 26.35 0.65
N PHE A 121 -7.98 26.51 0.44
CA PHE A 121 -8.98 25.46 0.64
C PHE A 121 -9.41 24.88 -0.71
N VAL A 122 -9.64 23.56 -0.73
CA VAL A 122 -9.93 22.84 -1.97
C VAL A 122 -11.10 21.90 -1.75
N LYS A 123 -12.16 22.06 -2.56
CA LYS A 123 -13.27 21.11 -2.59
C LYS A 123 -12.86 19.89 -3.42
N VAL A 124 -12.82 18.73 -2.80
CA VAL A 124 -12.40 17.47 -3.41
C VAL A 124 -13.45 17.00 -4.40
N THR A 125 -13.04 16.78 -5.65
CA THR A 125 -13.93 16.29 -6.72
C THR A 125 -13.63 14.85 -7.12
N ARG A 126 -12.38 14.38 -6.92
CA ARG A 126 -12.00 12.99 -7.24
C ARG A 126 -10.78 12.55 -6.46
N LEU A 127 -10.77 11.29 -6.02
CA LEU A 127 -9.64 10.62 -5.40
C LEU A 127 -9.07 9.58 -6.36
N GLY A 128 -7.80 9.72 -6.74
CA GLY A 128 -7.07 8.77 -7.57
C GLY A 128 -5.67 8.55 -7.03
N SER A 129 -4.66 8.52 -7.91
CA SER A 129 -3.25 8.54 -7.49
C SER A 129 -2.85 9.85 -6.81
N ARG A 130 -3.57 10.92 -7.14
CA ARG A 130 -3.53 12.25 -6.52
C ARG A 130 -4.94 12.63 -6.08
N VAL A 131 -5.03 13.67 -5.26
CA VAL A 131 -6.30 14.33 -4.96
C VAL A 131 -6.57 15.35 -6.05
N PHE A 132 -7.79 15.37 -6.57
CA PHE A 132 -8.26 16.36 -7.54
C PHE A 132 -9.40 17.16 -6.91
N GLY A 133 -9.41 18.45 -7.17
CA GLY A 133 -10.41 19.34 -6.60
C GLY A 133 -10.47 20.69 -7.28
N VAL A 134 -11.30 21.55 -6.71
CA VAL A 134 -11.48 22.93 -7.15
C VAL A 134 -11.10 23.84 -5.98
N ASP A 135 -10.18 24.76 -6.25
CA ASP A 135 -9.79 25.83 -5.35
C ASP A 135 -11.04 26.67 -5.01
N VAL A 136 -11.33 26.79 -3.70
CA VAL A 136 -12.58 27.39 -3.22
C VAL A 136 -12.66 28.88 -3.54
N ASP A 137 -11.52 29.57 -3.58
CA ASP A 137 -11.47 31.03 -3.78
C ASP A 137 -11.48 31.40 -5.26
N THR A 138 -10.74 30.65 -6.09
CA THR A 138 -10.53 30.99 -7.51
C THR A 138 -11.38 30.18 -8.49
N GLY A 139 -12.02 29.10 -8.02
CA GLY A 139 -12.76 28.17 -8.88
C GLY A 139 -11.88 27.34 -9.82
N LYS A 140 -10.55 27.45 -9.72
CA LYS A 140 -9.62 26.74 -10.60
C LYS A 140 -9.50 25.27 -10.20
N LYS A 141 -9.49 24.37 -11.19
CA LYS A 141 -9.19 22.95 -10.98
C LYS A 141 -7.72 22.78 -10.62
N ILE A 142 -7.45 22.00 -9.57
CA ILE A 142 -6.08 21.69 -9.15
C ILE A 142 -5.94 20.20 -8.80
N SER A 143 -4.70 19.73 -8.73
CA SER A 143 -4.37 18.41 -8.19
C SER A 143 -3.14 18.46 -7.29
N PHE A 144 -3.15 17.66 -6.23
CA PHE A 144 -2.09 17.64 -5.22
C PHE A 144 -1.93 16.25 -4.62
N ASP A 145 -0.78 16.01 -4.00
CA ASP A 145 -0.50 14.75 -3.29
C ASP A 145 -1.24 14.69 -1.96
N TYR A 146 -1.57 13.47 -1.52
CA TYR A 146 -2.32 13.26 -0.28
C TYR A 146 -1.63 13.85 0.95
N ASP A 147 -0.29 13.92 0.95
CA ASP A 147 0.50 14.47 2.06
C ASP A 147 0.53 16.00 2.11
N LYS A 148 -0.13 16.69 1.17
CA LYS A 148 -0.33 18.14 1.21
C LYS A 148 -1.54 18.56 2.05
N VAL A 149 -2.39 17.63 2.46
CA VAL A 149 -3.55 17.94 3.32
C VAL A 149 -3.08 18.13 4.77
N ILE A 150 -3.49 19.25 5.39
CA ILE A 150 -3.12 19.66 6.76
C ILE A 150 -4.34 19.57 7.66
#